data_AF-A0A7S1BAJ5-F1
#
_entry.id   AF-A0A7S1BAJ5-F1
#
_cell.length_a   1.000
_cell.length_b   1.000
_cell.length_c   1.000
_cell.angle_alpha   90.00
_cell.angle_beta   90.00
_cell.angle_gamma   90.00
#
_symmetry.space_group_name_H-M   'P 1'
#
loop_
_entity.id
_entity.type
_entity.pdbx_description
1 polymer ?
#
loop_
_entity_poly.entity_id
_entity_poly.type
_entity_poly.pdbx_seq_one_letter_code
_entity_poly.pdbx_strand_id
1 'polypeptide(L)'
;MRDFQKTVKERDYALPDLGGSLGKNWNMLIDTSYKFLETTQCPDTGLVPNWALVTEESNKKLDKYPGAFSGSGTPQYEFGAEASRTLWRVTFDAVVYPEEGGKKAGDFLSPLHSMMVQHFDPSPNNAWEYFKAGMLQDCDNNPGHVNAVFGSWQWNYFISAPVYSTLASTLSESLFALKSFDQQDMVDAACGRLQDTANKSYYPLSWAVLGTMTLNGDLARVGALLGTRAPTTQAPAGTPTARPIKVPTEAPASSPVKTPTKAPVGGPVKVPTKAPVGGPGCCSQNFKECVSWCGTSRDECLSCGQDVFWIKGPQTGCVARFGDCTNDVNGCCGTRLECVGDQYYRQCKVSKQTKNPTMKPTVNPSENPSAAPSEGSTVGEILYTGQMTLKDYDGLKLSKEEEDQWIQGTTQHLSTELANKNKQIGANYQSVDIAITNQKIKKKDLLITATYQLYYEGEPDLDELKKTMLKSIKSKKLSKKYIKILNNTSSIFSGVSKTKLKL
;
A
#
# COMPACT_ATOMS: atom_id res chain seq x y z
N MET A 1 14.37 2.57 -4.64
CA MET A 1 13.09 2.45 -5.37
C MET A 1 13.39 2.23 -6.83
N ARG A 2 13.02 1.07 -7.38
CA ARG A 2 13.16 0.81 -8.82
C ARG A 2 12.16 1.70 -9.56
N ASP A 3 12.68 2.56 -10.40
CA ASP A 3 11.90 3.22 -11.42
C ASP A 3 11.55 2.16 -12.48
N PHE A 4 10.34 1.59 -12.36
CA PHE A 4 9.84 0.56 -13.27
C PHE A 4 9.72 1.06 -14.72
N GLN A 5 9.77 2.38 -14.96
CA GLN A 5 9.77 2.92 -16.32
C GLN A 5 11.14 2.84 -16.99
N LYS A 6 12.25 2.83 -16.22
CA LYS A 6 13.61 2.72 -16.78
C LYS A 6 13.95 1.35 -17.37
N THR A 7 13.20 0.30 -17.04
CA THR A 7 13.46 -1.07 -17.49
C THR A 7 12.47 -1.59 -18.53
N VAL A 8 11.56 -0.75 -19.02
CA VAL A 8 10.70 -1.11 -20.15
C VAL A 8 11.59 -1.05 -21.41
N LYS A 9 12.10 -2.22 -21.84
CA LYS A 9 12.50 -2.39 -23.25
C LYS A 9 11.27 -2.14 -24.12
N GLU A 10 11.46 -1.69 -25.36
CA GLU A 10 10.39 -1.59 -26.36
C GLU A 10 9.54 -2.86 -26.29
N ARG A 11 8.35 -2.74 -25.69
CA ARG A 11 7.32 -3.76 -25.81
C ARG A 11 6.66 -3.47 -27.13
N ASP A 12 6.52 -4.50 -27.94
CA ASP A 12 5.55 -4.45 -29.01
C ASP A 12 4.16 -4.35 -28.37
N TYR A 13 3.66 -3.11 -28.29
CA TYR A 13 2.28 -2.81 -27.90
C TYR A 13 1.35 -2.92 -29.12
N ALA A 14 1.81 -3.48 -30.25
CA ALA A 14 0.91 -3.88 -31.31
C ALA A 14 -0.08 -4.87 -30.70
N LEU A 15 -1.27 -4.34 -30.48
CA LEU A 15 -2.43 -5.15 -30.17
C LEU A 15 -2.56 -6.18 -31.29
N PRO A 16 -2.88 -7.45 -30.98
CA PRO A 16 -3.14 -8.44 -32.02
C PRO A 16 -4.11 -7.84 -33.03
N ASP A 17 -3.96 -8.17 -34.32
CA ASP A 17 -4.92 -7.73 -35.33
C ASP A 17 -6.29 -8.31 -34.99
N LEU A 18 -7.11 -7.50 -34.31
CA LEU A 18 -8.44 -7.87 -33.87
C LEU A 18 -9.47 -7.82 -35.02
N GLY A 19 -9.04 -7.44 -36.24
CA GLY A 19 -9.93 -7.18 -37.37
C GLY A 19 -10.75 -5.89 -37.17
N GLY A 20 -10.78 -5.02 -38.18
CA GLY A 20 -11.44 -3.71 -38.09
C GLY A 20 -10.58 -2.63 -37.42
N SER A 21 -11.11 -1.40 -37.26
CA SER A 21 -10.37 -0.34 -36.58
C SER A 21 -10.28 -0.65 -35.08
N LEU A 22 -9.08 -0.86 -34.54
CA LEU A 22 -8.82 -1.18 -33.13
C LEU A 22 -9.65 -0.37 -32.12
N GLY A 23 -9.86 0.94 -32.35
CA GLY A 23 -10.71 1.79 -31.51
C GLY A 23 -12.18 1.34 -31.47
N LYS A 24 -12.73 0.84 -32.58
CA LYS A 24 -14.09 0.28 -32.63
C LYS A 24 -14.23 -0.97 -31.76
N ASN A 25 -13.19 -1.81 -31.70
CA ASN A 25 -13.22 -3.04 -30.89
C ASN A 25 -13.12 -2.71 -29.39
N TRP A 26 -12.30 -1.72 -29.01
CA TRP A 26 -12.28 -1.21 -27.64
C TRP A 26 -13.59 -0.56 -27.22
N ASN A 27 -14.19 0.26 -28.08
CA ASN A 27 -15.50 0.86 -27.81
C ASN A 27 -16.58 -0.21 -27.66
N MET A 28 -16.55 -1.25 -28.50
CA MET A 28 -17.45 -2.40 -28.38
C MET A 28 -17.24 -3.14 -27.07
N LEU A 29 -15.99 -3.33 -26.62
CA LEU A 29 -15.69 -3.95 -25.33
C LEU A 29 -16.23 -3.11 -24.16
N ILE A 30 -15.99 -1.79 -24.17
CA ILE A 30 -16.51 -0.85 -23.16
C ILE A 30 -18.04 -0.93 -23.09
N ASP A 31 -18.71 -0.84 -24.25
CA ASP A 31 -20.17 -0.93 -24.34
C ASP A 31 -20.70 -2.26 -23.81
N THR A 32 -20.04 -3.36 -24.15
CA THR A 32 -20.44 -4.70 -23.71
C THR A 32 -20.17 -4.89 -22.21
N SER A 33 -19.09 -4.32 -21.67
CA SER A 33 -18.82 -4.31 -20.23
C SER A 33 -19.91 -3.58 -19.46
N TYR A 34 -20.37 -2.41 -19.90
CA TYR A 34 -21.48 -1.73 -19.23
C TYR A 34 -22.79 -2.53 -19.28
N LYS A 35 -23.12 -3.16 -20.41
CA LYS A 35 -24.28 -4.06 -20.50
C LYS A 35 -24.17 -5.25 -19.56
N PHE A 36 -22.97 -5.83 -19.45
CA PHE A 36 -22.73 -6.94 -18.52
C PHE A 36 -22.93 -6.49 -17.07
N LEU A 37 -22.40 -5.32 -16.71
CA LEU A 37 -22.58 -4.73 -15.39
C LEU A 37 -24.06 -4.48 -15.09
N GLU A 38 -24.80 -3.84 -16.01
CA GLU A 38 -26.24 -3.60 -15.89
C GLU A 38 -27.04 -4.91 -15.71
N THR A 39 -26.65 -5.98 -16.40
CA THR A 39 -27.31 -7.30 -16.29
C THR A 39 -27.15 -7.95 -14.91
N THR A 40 -26.10 -7.60 -14.18
CA THR A 40 -25.69 -8.28 -12.93
C THR A 40 -25.81 -7.40 -11.69
N GLN A 41 -26.03 -6.10 -11.88
CA GLN A 41 -26.17 -5.12 -10.82
C GLN A 41 -27.52 -5.25 -10.09
N CYS A 42 -27.49 -5.15 -8.77
CA CYS A 42 -28.68 -4.95 -7.96
C CYS A 42 -29.33 -3.59 -8.30
N PRO A 43 -30.59 -3.55 -8.77
CA PRO A 43 -31.22 -2.30 -9.21
C PRO A 43 -31.29 -1.21 -8.13
N ASP A 44 -31.55 -1.60 -6.89
CA ASP A 44 -31.80 -0.64 -5.80
C ASP A 44 -30.53 -0.19 -5.09
N THR A 45 -29.51 -1.06 -5.01
CA THR A 45 -28.30 -0.81 -4.21
C THR A 45 -27.06 -0.56 -5.04
N GLY A 46 -27.10 -0.89 -6.34
CA GLY A 46 -26.00 -0.70 -7.26
C GLY A 46 -24.84 -1.70 -7.09
N LEU A 47 -24.98 -2.69 -6.20
CA LEU A 47 -23.94 -3.69 -5.97
C LEU A 47 -23.89 -4.73 -7.09
N VAL A 48 -22.69 -5.20 -7.39
CA VAL A 48 -22.45 -6.30 -8.32
C VAL A 48 -21.80 -7.48 -7.57
N PRO A 49 -22.01 -8.72 -8.00
CA PRO A 49 -21.42 -9.89 -7.34
C PRO A 49 -19.91 -10.01 -7.63
N ASN A 50 -19.17 -10.74 -6.80
CA ASN A 50 -17.75 -11.08 -7.07
C ASN A 50 -17.60 -11.78 -8.42
N TRP A 51 -18.58 -12.61 -8.77
CA TRP A 51 -18.59 -13.38 -10.01
C TRP A 51 -20.00 -13.46 -10.59
N ALA A 52 -20.09 -13.38 -11.92
CA ALA A 52 -21.34 -13.58 -12.64
C ALA A 52 -21.06 -14.31 -13.96
N LEU A 53 -22.05 -15.09 -14.40
CA LEU A 53 -22.10 -15.64 -15.74
C LEU A 53 -23.24 -14.94 -16.47
N VAL A 54 -22.96 -14.49 -17.69
CA VAL A 54 -23.92 -13.79 -18.54
C VAL A 54 -23.84 -14.43 -19.92
N THR A 55 -25.00 -14.60 -20.54
CA THR A 55 -25.13 -15.11 -21.90
C THR A 55 -25.75 -14.04 -22.79
N GLU A 56 -25.41 -14.06 -24.07
CA GLU A 56 -26.06 -13.23 -25.06
C GLU A 56 -27.29 -13.97 -25.59
N GLU A 57 -28.46 -13.37 -25.42
CA GLU A 57 -29.71 -13.82 -26.03
C GLU A 57 -29.86 -13.23 -27.43
N SER A 58 -30.97 -13.57 -28.11
CA SER A 58 -31.35 -12.94 -29.37
C SER A 58 -31.38 -11.41 -29.24
N ASN A 59 -30.94 -10.70 -30.30
CA ASN A 59 -30.91 -9.23 -30.39
C ASN A 59 -29.86 -8.52 -29.52
N LYS A 60 -28.76 -9.18 -29.13
CA LYS A 60 -27.67 -8.58 -28.33
C LYS A 60 -28.10 -8.10 -26.95
N LYS A 61 -29.18 -8.69 -26.44
CA LYS A 61 -29.59 -8.58 -25.04
C LYS A 61 -28.73 -9.54 -24.24
N LEU A 62 -28.21 -9.08 -23.12
CA LEU A 62 -27.50 -9.93 -22.18
C LEU A 62 -28.48 -10.40 -21.09
N ASP A 63 -28.37 -11.66 -20.70
CA ASP A 63 -29.14 -12.22 -19.59
C ASP A 63 -28.24 -13.08 -18.69
N LYS A 64 -28.65 -13.22 -17.42
CA LYS A 64 -27.91 -13.98 -16.42
C LYS A 64 -27.92 -15.46 -16.82
N TYR A 65 -26.74 -16.05 -16.88
CA TYR A 65 -26.62 -17.48 -17.15
C TYR A 65 -26.67 -18.27 -15.83
N PRO A 66 -27.54 -19.29 -15.70
CA PRO A 66 -27.64 -20.07 -14.48
C PRO A 66 -26.37 -20.89 -14.26
N GLY A 67 -25.82 -20.84 -13.05
CA GLY A 67 -24.63 -21.63 -12.69
C GLY A 67 -23.96 -21.13 -11.43
N ALA A 68 -23.10 -22.00 -10.88
CA ALA A 68 -22.23 -21.68 -9.76
C ALA A 68 -20.79 -21.49 -10.27
N PHE A 69 -20.24 -20.29 -10.11
CA PHE A 69 -18.85 -19.99 -10.46
C PHE A 69 -18.18 -19.18 -9.36
N SER A 70 -17.05 -19.68 -8.85
CA SER A 70 -16.24 -19.02 -7.83
C SER A 70 -14.78 -19.07 -8.26
N GLY A 71 -14.08 -17.96 -8.10
CA GLY A 71 -12.65 -17.84 -8.27
C GLY A 71 -11.99 -17.31 -6.99
N SER A 72 -10.71 -17.62 -6.80
CA SER A 72 -9.89 -17.11 -5.69
C SER A 72 -10.46 -17.34 -4.29
N GLY A 73 -11.32 -18.35 -4.11
CA GLY A 73 -11.97 -18.67 -2.84
C GLY A 73 -13.06 -17.68 -2.39
N THR A 74 -13.58 -16.84 -3.29
CA THR A 74 -14.63 -15.86 -2.97
C THR A 74 -16.02 -16.33 -3.46
N PRO A 75 -17.09 -16.17 -2.66
CA PRO A 75 -18.42 -16.60 -3.07
C PRO A 75 -18.92 -15.81 -4.30
N GLN A 76 -19.62 -16.48 -5.21
CA GLN A 76 -20.14 -15.90 -6.45
C GLN A 76 -20.95 -14.63 -6.18
N TYR A 77 -22.05 -14.79 -5.44
CA TYR A 77 -23.08 -13.77 -5.23
C TYR A 77 -22.82 -12.89 -3.99
N GLU A 78 -21.59 -12.87 -3.49
CA GLU A 78 -21.20 -11.94 -2.43
C GLU A 78 -20.69 -10.62 -3.05
N PHE A 79 -21.12 -9.48 -2.50
CA PHE A 79 -20.38 -8.24 -2.67
C PHE A 79 -19.18 -8.25 -1.74
N GLY A 80 -18.04 -8.66 -2.28
CA GLY A 80 -16.79 -8.83 -1.54
C GLY A 80 -15.59 -8.20 -2.23
N ALA A 81 -14.43 -8.82 -2.04
CA ALA A 81 -13.15 -8.27 -2.48
C ALA A 81 -12.97 -8.18 -4.01
N GLU A 82 -13.59 -9.07 -4.79
CA GLU A 82 -13.57 -8.97 -6.26
C GLU A 82 -14.55 -7.90 -6.73
N ALA A 83 -15.78 -7.94 -6.22
CA ALA A 83 -16.87 -7.03 -6.58
C ALA A 83 -16.53 -5.55 -6.35
N SER A 84 -15.96 -5.22 -5.19
CA SER A 84 -15.70 -3.83 -4.80
C SER A 84 -14.83 -3.09 -5.80
N ARG A 85 -13.89 -3.78 -6.43
CA ARG A 85 -12.96 -3.19 -7.41
C ARG A 85 -13.66 -2.73 -8.66
N THR A 86 -14.76 -3.38 -9.04
CA THR A 86 -15.60 -2.93 -10.16
C THR A 86 -16.07 -1.50 -9.95
N LEU A 87 -16.45 -1.14 -8.72
CA LEU A 87 -16.85 0.24 -8.38
C LEU A 87 -15.73 1.24 -8.66
N TRP A 88 -14.50 0.93 -8.25
CA TRP A 88 -13.34 1.78 -8.55
C TRP A 88 -13.05 1.87 -10.06
N ARG A 89 -13.21 0.77 -10.80
CA ARG A 89 -12.98 0.75 -12.26
C ARG A 89 -14.00 1.63 -13.00
N VAL A 90 -15.27 1.58 -12.60
CA VAL A 90 -16.31 2.46 -13.15
C VAL A 90 -16.08 3.91 -12.72
N THR A 91 -15.68 4.13 -11.47
CA THR A 91 -15.30 5.48 -10.99
C THR A 91 -14.14 6.04 -11.82
N PHE A 92 -13.12 5.23 -12.13
CA PHE A 92 -12.01 5.65 -12.98
C PHE A 92 -12.51 6.17 -14.32
N ASP A 93 -13.46 5.45 -14.96
CA ASP A 93 -14.07 5.89 -16.22
C ASP A 93 -14.82 7.22 -16.06
N ALA A 94 -15.57 7.38 -14.95
CA ALA A 94 -16.29 8.61 -14.64
C ALA A 94 -15.37 9.84 -14.49
N VAL A 95 -14.22 9.68 -13.82
CA VAL A 95 -13.36 10.81 -13.45
C VAL A 95 -12.25 11.08 -14.45
N VAL A 96 -11.79 10.05 -15.18
CA VAL A 96 -10.70 10.17 -16.15
C VAL A 96 -11.24 10.45 -17.55
N TYR A 97 -12.42 9.92 -17.90
CA TYR A 97 -13.07 10.11 -19.20
C TYR A 97 -14.50 10.68 -19.05
N PRO A 98 -14.68 11.84 -18.38
CA PRO A 98 -16.01 12.36 -18.06
C PRO A 98 -16.90 12.61 -19.29
N GLU A 99 -16.32 12.98 -20.43
CA GLU A 99 -17.06 13.22 -21.68
C GLU A 99 -17.43 11.94 -22.44
N GLU A 100 -16.70 10.84 -22.24
CA GLU A 100 -16.88 9.59 -22.99
C GLU A 100 -17.66 8.55 -22.17
N GLY A 101 -17.19 8.28 -20.95
CA GLY A 101 -17.71 7.26 -20.04
C GLY A 101 -18.57 7.83 -18.90
N GLY A 102 -18.45 9.13 -18.61
CA GLY A 102 -19.05 9.77 -17.44
C GLY A 102 -20.54 9.53 -17.25
N LYS A 103 -21.34 9.62 -18.32
CA LYS A 103 -22.77 9.33 -18.23
C LYS A 103 -23.06 7.88 -17.84
N LYS A 104 -22.46 6.90 -18.53
CA LYS A 104 -22.70 5.46 -18.25
C LYS A 104 -22.18 5.07 -16.87
N ALA A 105 -21.02 5.60 -16.50
CA ALA A 105 -20.43 5.39 -15.18
C ALA A 105 -21.31 6.00 -14.07
N GLY A 106 -21.80 7.22 -14.27
CA GLY A 106 -22.71 7.90 -13.33
C GLY A 106 -24.03 7.16 -13.18
N ASP A 107 -24.64 6.74 -14.30
CA ASP A 107 -25.88 5.93 -14.28
C ASP A 107 -25.68 4.64 -13.47
N PHE A 108 -24.55 3.94 -13.67
CA PHE A 108 -24.20 2.74 -12.90
C PHE A 108 -23.95 3.02 -11.41
N LEU A 109 -23.27 4.12 -11.07
CA LEU A 109 -22.91 4.44 -9.68
C LEU A 109 -24.07 5.05 -8.87
N SER A 110 -25.09 5.61 -9.54
CA SER A 110 -26.18 6.37 -8.92
C SER A 110 -26.94 5.62 -7.79
N PRO A 111 -27.30 4.33 -7.93
CA PRO A 111 -27.98 3.61 -6.84
C PRO A 111 -27.09 3.47 -5.60
N LEU A 112 -25.80 3.18 -5.79
CA LEU A 112 -24.83 3.12 -4.69
C LEU A 112 -24.65 4.49 -4.02
N HIS A 113 -24.53 5.56 -4.80
CA HIS A 113 -24.44 6.93 -4.25
C HIS A 113 -25.66 7.28 -3.42
N SER A 114 -26.86 6.88 -3.86
CA SER A 114 -28.09 7.06 -3.10
C SER A 114 -28.02 6.35 -1.75
N MET A 115 -27.56 5.09 -1.72
CA MET A 115 -27.33 4.34 -0.47
C MET A 115 -26.28 5.00 0.43
N MET A 116 -25.17 5.46 -0.14
CA MET A 116 -24.11 6.13 0.61
C MET A 116 -24.62 7.44 1.26
N VAL A 117 -25.33 8.28 0.52
CA VAL A 117 -25.89 9.54 1.03
C VAL A 117 -27.05 9.29 2.00
N GLN A 118 -27.87 8.26 1.79
CA GLN A 118 -28.98 7.94 2.68
C GLN A 118 -28.49 7.52 4.07
N HIS A 119 -27.42 6.72 4.12
CA HIS A 119 -26.95 6.06 5.33
C HIS A 119 -25.67 6.66 5.94
N PHE A 120 -25.10 7.71 5.33
CA PHE A 120 -23.98 8.44 5.92
C PHE A 120 -24.39 9.10 7.25
N ASP A 121 -23.57 8.86 8.27
CA ASP A 121 -23.71 9.49 9.58
C ASP A 121 -22.65 10.59 9.70
N PRO A 122 -23.00 11.89 9.56
CA PRO A 122 -22.04 12.98 9.63
C PRO A 122 -21.53 13.24 11.05
N SER A 123 -22.11 12.61 12.07
CA SER A 123 -21.77 12.83 13.48
C SER A 123 -21.94 11.54 14.29
N PRO A 124 -21.19 10.48 13.96
CA PRO A 124 -21.34 9.21 14.64
C PRO A 124 -20.92 9.36 16.11
N ASN A 125 -21.64 8.69 17.03
CA ASN A 125 -21.35 8.74 18.47
C ASN A 125 -19.91 8.35 18.83
N ASN A 126 -19.29 7.52 17.99
CA ASN A 126 -17.92 7.05 18.17
C ASN A 126 -16.90 7.89 17.37
N ALA A 127 -17.31 8.95 16.67
CA ALA A 127 -16.46 9.85 15.90
C ALA A 127 -15.67 9.22 14.72
N TRP A 128 -15.90 7.95 14.38
CA TRP A 128 -15.17 7.28 13.29
C TRP A 128 -16.03 6.40 12.37
N GLU A 129 -17.24 6.02 12.77
CA GLU A 129 -18.12 5.13 12.00
C GLU A 129 -19.12 5.90 11.13
N TYR A 130 -18.60 6.73 10.23
CA TYR A 130 -19.40 7.52 9.28
C TYR A 130 -20.13 6.64 8.24
N PHE A 131 -19.49 5.54 7.84
CA PHE A 131 -20.04 4.52 6.92
C PHE A 131 -20.25 3.21 7.69
N LYS A 132 -21.50 2.92 8.06
CA LYS A 132 -21.87 1.74 8.87
C LYS A 132 -21.90 0.46 8.03
N ALA A 133 -21.73 -0.69 8.69
CA ALA A 133 -21.74 -2.00 8.02
C ALA A 133 -22.98 -2.19 7.12
N GLY A 134 -24.17 -1.88 7.66
CA GLY A 134 -25.46 -2.05 6.97
C GLY A 134 -25.81 -0.97 5.94
N MET A 135 -24.88 -0.07 5.61
CA MET A 135 -25.04 0.86 4.49
C MET A 135 -25.12 0.12 3.16
N LEU A 136 -24.24 -0.86 2.96
CA LEU A 136 -24.29 -1.73 1.79
C LEU A 136 -25.29 -2.84 2.07
N GLN A 137 -26.23 -3.02 1.15
CA GLN A 137 -27.30 -4.00 1.25
C GLN A 137 -27.29 -4.85 -0.02
N ASP A 138 -27.55 -6.14 0.15
CA ASP A 138 -27.79 -7.03 -0.98
C ASP A 138 -29.14 -6.68 -1.66
N CYS A 139 -29.43 -7.32 -2.79
CA CYS A 139 -30.76 -7.25 -3.36
C CYS A 139 -31.52 -8.53 -3.00
N ASP A 140 -32.05 -8.50 -1.78
CA ASP A 140 -32.96 -9.49 -1.21
C ASP A 140 -33.80 -10.21 -2.27
N ASN A 141 -33.73 -11.55 -2.26
CA ASN A 141 -34.57 -12.42 -3.08
C ASN A 141 -34.54 -12.15 -4.60
N ASN A 142 -33.42 -11.64 -5.14
CA ASN A 142 -33.22 -11.52 -6.58
C ASN A 142 -32.20 -12.55 -7.12
N PRO A 143 -32.66 -13.69 -7.69
CA PRO A 143 -31.77 -14.74 -8.15
C PRO A 143 -30.73 -14.25 -9.16
N GLY A 144 -29.48 -14.63 -8.94
CA GLY A 144 -28.37 -14.26 -9.82
C GLY A 144 -27.78 -12.87 -9.57
N HIS A 145 -28.14 -12.21 -8.48
CA HIS A 145 -27.52 -10.97 -8.01
C HIS A 145 -26.87 -11.14 -6.64
N VAL A 146 -26.36 -10.03 -6.08
CA VAL A 146 -25.78 -10.02 -4.74
C VAL A 146 -26.84 -10.48 -3.74
N ASN A 147 -26.50 -11.52 -2.97
CA ASN A 147 -27.34 -12.09 -1.90
C ASN A 147 -26.65 -12.11 -0.53
N ALA A 148 -25.45 -11.54 -0.47
CA ALA A 148 -24.69 -11.33 0.75
C ALA A 148 -23.70 -10.18 0.55
N VAL A 149 -23.56 -9.34 1.56
CA VAL A 149 -22.48 -8.35 1.62
C VAL A 149 -21.41 -8.87 2.57
N PHE A 150 -20.13 -8.73 2.18
CA PHE A 150 -19.02 -9.14 3.03
C PHE A 150 -19.12 -8.46 4.41
N GLY A 151 -19.17 -9.27 5.46
CA GLY A 151 -19.28 -8.78 6.83
C GLY A 151 -18.09 -7.88 7.19
N SER A 152 -18.35 -6.74 7.84
CA SER A 152 -17.30 -5.79 8.22
C SER A 152 -16.52 -5.20 7.03
N TRP A 153 -17.14 -5.09 5.85
CA TRP A 153 -16.51 -4.52 4.65
C TRP A 153 -15.85 -3.15 4.91
N GLN A 154 -16.46 -2.31 5.75
CA GLN A 154 -15.98 -0.96 6.08
C GLN A 154 -14.64 -0.97 6.82
N TRP A 155 -14.29 -2.11 7.45
CA TRP A 155 -13.02 -2.34 8.14
C TRP A 155 -11.96 -2.98 7.26
N ASN A 156 -12.35 -3.56 6.11
CA ASN A 156 -11.43 -4.21 5.17
C ASN A 156 -11.13 -3.27 4.00
N TYR A 157 -9.93 -2.67 3.96
CA TYR A 157 -9.61 -1.66 2.92
C TYR A 157 -9.47 -2.25 1.51
N PHE A 158 -9.39 -3.58 1.38
CA PHE A 158 -9.52 -4.22 0.09
C PHE A 158 -10.94 -4.02 -0.50
N ILE A 159 -11.95 -3.84 0.36
CA ILE A 159 -13.35 -3.65 -0.03
C ILE A 159 -13.74 -2.19 0.11
N SER A 160 -13.47 -1.58 1.26
CA SER A 160 -13.94 -0.22 1.55
C SER A 160 -13.25 0.86 0.75
N ALA A 161 -11.95 0.74 0.42
CA ALA A 161 -11.28 1.78 -0.35
C ALA A 161 -11.83 1.92 -1.78
N PRO A 162 -12.10 0.83 -2.54
CA PRO A 162 -12.84 0.92 -3.79
C PRO A 162 -14.23 1.54 -3.66
N VAL A 163 -14.99 1.18 -2.61
CA VAL A 163 -16.34 1.73 -2.35
C VAL A 163 -16.26 3.23 -2.10
N TYR A 164 -15.38 3.67 -1.19
CA TYR A 164 -15.20 5.08 -0.89
C TYR A 164 -14.73 5.89 -2.09
N SER A 165 -13.90 5.29 -2.95
CA SER A 165 -13.39 5.97 -4.15
C SER A 165 -14.50 6.46 -5.07
N THR A 166 -15.69 5.85 -5.04
CA THR A 166 -16.85 6.30 -5.83
C THR A 166 -17.27 7.74 -5.53
N LEU A 167 -16.90 8.28 -4.36
CA LEU A 167 -17.12 9.67 -3.98
C LEU A 167 -16.22 10.66 -4.75
N ALA A 168 -15.27 10.18 -5.55
CA ALA A 168 -14.49 11.02 -6.47
C ALA A 168 -15.30 11.42 -7.73
N SER A 169 -16.37 10.69 -8.05
CA SER A 169 -17.31 11.08 -9.10
C SER A 169 -18.31 12.11 -8.58
N THR A 170 -18.83 12.99 -9.43
CA THR A 170 -19.80 14.02 -9.02
C THR A 170 -21.14 13.37 -8.67
N LEU A 171 -21.61 13.59 -7.44
CA LEU A 171 -22.95 13.17 -7.02
C LEU A 171 -23.96 14.27 -7.33
N SER A 172 -25.22 13.89 -7.57
CA SER A 172 -26.30 14.86 -7.77
C SER A 172 -26.53 15.68 -6.50
N GLU A 173 -26.51 17.02 -6.61
CA GLU A 173 -26.82 17.94 -5.51
C GLU A 173 -28.20 17.65 -4.88
N SER A 174 -29.14 17.12 -5.67
CA SER A 174 -30.48 16.75 -5.17
C SER A 174 -30.46 15.66 -4.10
N LEU A 175 -29.44 14.79 -4.07
CA LEU A 175 -29.29 13.77 -3.03
C LEU A 175 -29.05 14.41 -1.65
N PHE A 176 -28.53 15.64 -1.62
CA PHE A 176 -28.15 16.37 -0.42
C PHE A 176 -29.17 17.43 0.01
N ALA A 177 -30.27 17.63 -0.73
CA ALA A 177 -31.20 18.74 -0.55
C ALA A 177 -31.80 18.87 0.88
N LEU A 178 -31.79 17.79 1.66
CA LEU A 178 -32.26 17.73 3.05
C LEU A 178 -31.21 17.15 4.01
N LYS A 179 -29.95 17.12 3.61
CA LYS A 179 -28.84 16.61 4.41
C LYS A 179 -28.14 17.77 5.10
N SER A 180 -27.63 17.52 6.30
CA SER A 180 -26.81 18.48 7.05
C SER A 180 -25.33 18.43 6.65
N PHE A 181 -25.02 17.72 5.57
CA PHE A 181 -23.69 17.43 5.07
C PHE A 181 -23.74 17.43 3.55
N ASP A 182 -22.59 17.60 2.92
CA ASP A 182 -22.42 17.54 1.48
C ASP A 182 -21.50 16.39 1.06
N GLN A 183 -21.18 16.33 -0.24
CA GLN A 183 -20.27 15.32 -0.77
C GLN A 183 -18.85 15.46 -0.18
N GLN A 184 -18.38 16.68 0.10
CA GLN A 184 -17.03 16.90 0.63
C GLN A 184 -16.92 16.33 2.05
N ASP A 185 -17.94 16.46 2.89
CA ASP A 185 -17.97 15.81 4.21
C ASP A 185 -17.78 14.29 4.11
N MET A 186 -18.43 13.67 3.12
CA MET A 186 -18.29 12.23 2.86
C MET A 186 -16.88 11.87 2.36
N VAL A 187 -16.30 12.69 1.48
CA VAL A 187 -14.92 12.54 0.99
C VAL A 187 -13.92 12.67 2.14
N ASP A 188 -14.11 13.63 3.03
CA ASP A 188 -13.25 13.86 4.19
C ASP A 188 -13.32 12.70 5.19
N ALA A 189 -14.53 12.18 5.45
CA ALA A 189 -14.72 10.98 6.26
C ALA A 189 -14.03 9.75 5.64
N ALA A 190 -14.17 9.56 4.32
CA ALA A 190 -13.51 8.48 3.59
C ALA A 190 -11.98 8.60 3.63
N CYS A 191 -11.43 9.79 3.39
CA CYS A 191 -10.00 10.08 3.49
C CYS A 191 -9.49 9.84 4.93
N GLY A 192 -10.24 10.31 5.92
CA GLY A 192 -9.95 10.10 7.34
C GLY A 192 -9.95 8.62 7.74
N ARG A 193 -10.69 7.78 7.01
CA ARG A 193 -10.60 6.32 7.15
C ARG A 193 -9.35 5.77 6.47
N LEU A 194 -9.10 6.12 5.21
CA LEU A 194 -8.02 5.51 4.42
C LEU A 194 -6.60 5.95 4.81
N GLN A 195 -6.45 7.02 5.60
CA GLN A 195 -5.15 7.52 6.05
C GLN A 195 -4.38 6.55 6.96
N ASP A 196 -5.08 5.70 7.73
CA ASP A 196 -4.42 4.66 8.50
C ASP A 196 -3.93 3.61 7.52
N THR A 197 -2.63 3.55 7.24
CA THR A 197 -2.03 2.58 6.31
C THR A 197 -1.07 1.62 7.02
N ALA A 198 -0.86 1.83 8.32
CA ALA A 198 0.06 1.04 9.11
C ALA A 198 -0.46 -0.40 9.28
N ASN A 199 0.46 -1.37 9.30
CA ASN A 199 0.17 -2.78 9.60
C ASN A 199 -0.87 -3.44 8.69
N LYS A 200 -1.09 -2.92 7.48
CA LYS A 200 -1.97 -3.54 6.49
C LYS A 200 -1.20 -4.52 5.61
N SER A 201 -1.85 -5.63 5.28
CA SER A 201 -1.35 -6.56 4.28
C SER A 201 -1.42 -5.94 2.88
N TYR A 202 -0.77 -6.59 1.92
CA TYR A 202 -0.61 -6.10 0.54
C TYR A 202 -1.91 -5.54 -0.07
N TYR A 203 -2.99 -6.33 -0.12
CA TYR A 203 -4.23 -5.92 -0.79
C TYR A 203 -4.92 -4.72 -0.13
N PRO A 204 -5.22 -4.72 1.18
CA PRO A 204 -5.78 -3.55 1.85
C PRO A 204 -4.89 -2.31 1.74
N LEU A 205 -3.56 -2.45 1.83
CA LEU A 205 -2.64 -1.32 1.69
C LEU A 205 -2.65 -0.74 0.27
N SER A 206 -2.55 -1.60 -0.76
CA SER A 206 -2.59 -1.16 -2.16
C SER A 206 -3.88 -0.40 -2.47
N TRP A 207 -5.02 -0.91 -2.00
CA TRP A 207 -6.30 -0.25 -2.21
C TRP A 207 -6.48 1.02 -1.39
N ALA A 208 -5.92 1.11 -0.19
CA ALA A 208 -5.88 2.35 0.57
C ALA A 208 -5.14 3.47 -0.19
N VAL A 209 -3.98 3.13 -0.78
CA VAL A 209 -3.19 4.07 -1.58
C VAL A 209 -3.95 4.50 -2.84
N LEU A 210 -4.50 3.55 -3.60
CA LEU A 210 -5.31 3.86 -4.78
C LEU A 210 -6.53 4.71 -4.43
N GLY A 211 -7.24 4.40 -3.34
CA GLY A 211 -8.38 5.18 -2.89
C GLY A 211 -7.99 6.59 -2.45
N THR A 212 -6.85 6.74 -1.74
CA THR A 212 -6.32 8.06 -1.36
C THR A 212 -5.99 8.90 -2.59
N MET A 213 -5.32 8.34 -3.60
CA MET A 213 -5.03 9.02 -4.87
C MET A 213 -6.29 9.31 -5.70
N THR A 214 -7.35 8.53 -5.50
CA THR A 214 -8.62 8.78 -6.19
C THR A 214 -9.35 9.95 -5.54
N LEU A 215 -9.46 9.94 -4.21
CA LEU A 215 -10.19 10.94 -3.43
C LEU A 215 -9.48 12.29 -3.29
N ASN A 216 -8.13 12.32 -3.36
CA ASN A 216 -7.37 13.58 -3.33
C ASN A 216 -7.35 14.31 -4.69
N GLY A 217 -8.09 13.80 -5.68
CA GLY A 217 -8.21 14.35 -7.01
C GLY A 217 -7.06 14.04 -7.98
N ASP A 218 -6.10 13.17 -7.66
CA ASP A 218 -5.02 12.82 -8.61
C ASP A 218 -5.59 12.20 -9.89
N LEU A 219 -6.59 11.33 -9.80
CA LEU A 219 -7.23 10.73 -10.97
C LEU A 219 -7.98 11.78 -11.82
N ALA A 220 -8.72 12.70 -11.20
CA ALA A 220 -9.39 13.78 -11.92
C ALA A 220 -8.38 14.70 -12.64
N ARG A 221 -7.22 14.97 -12.00
CA ARG A 221 -6.11 15.69 -12.65
C ARG A 221 -5.57 14.94 -13.87
N VAL A 222 -5.46 13.62 -13.80
CA VAL A 222 -5.08 12.80 -14.96
C VAL A 222 -6.12 12.93 -16.09
N GLY A 223 -7.41 12.87 -15.76
CA GLY A 223 -8.49 13.09 -16.74
C GLY A 223 -8.36 14.43 -17.47
N ALA A 224 -8.14 15.52 -16.73
CA ALA A 224 -7.93 16.85 -17.33
C ALA A 224 -6.69 16.90 -18.25
N LEU A 225 -5.60 16.21 -17.88
CA LEU A 225 -4.39 16.12 -18.71
C LEU A 225 -4.60 15.30 -19.99
N LEU A 226 -5.47 14.29 -19.95
CA LEU A 226 -5.80 13.48 -21.13
C LEU A 226 -6.79 14.22 -22.04
N GLY A 227 -7.81 14.88 -21.48
CA GLY A 227 -8.77 15.69 -22.22
C GLY A 227 -8.14 16.88 -22.94
N THR A 228 -7.09 17.48 -22.38
CA THR A 228 -6.31 18.55 -23.05
C THR A 228 -5.34 18.05 -24.13
N ARG A 229 -5.16 16.72 -24.27
CA ARG A 229 -4.27 16.08 -25.26
C ARG A 229 -5.01 15.28 -26.32
N ALA A 230 -6.32 15.17 -26.26
CA ALA A 230 -7.10 14.53 -27.32
C ALA A 230 -6.78 15.22 -28.66
N PRO A 231 -6.36 14.49 -29.71
CA PRO A 231 -6.18 15.08 -31.02
C PRO A 231 -7.54 15.54 -31.51
N THR A 232 -7.80 16.85 -31.42
CA THR A 232 -8.84 17.50 -32.20
C THR A 232 -8.59 17.16 -33.67
N THR A 233 -9.40 16.26 -34.21
CA THR A 233 -9.62 16.08 -35.65
C THR A 233 -10.40 17.29 -36.18
N GLN A 234 -9.86 18.49 -35.99
CA GLN A 234 -10.33 19.70 -36.63
C GLN A 234 -9.21 20.25 -37.50
N ALA A 235 -9.54 20.41 -38.79
CA ALA A 235 -8.69 21.00 -39.81
C ALA A 235 -8.20 22.40 -39.40
N PRO A 236 -7.01 22.83 -39.86
CA PRO A 236 -6.39 24.05 -39.40
C PRO A 236 -7.10 25.28 -39.97
N ALA A 237 -7.60 26.15 -39.09
CA ALA A 237 -7.97 27.51 -39.45
C ALA A 237 -7.60 28.48 -38.32
N GLY A 238 -6.69 29.40 -38.63
CA GLY A 238 -6.55 30.67 -37.91
C GLY A 238 -5.43 30.74 -36.87
N THR A 239 -4.39 31.50 -37.21
CA THR A 239 -3.24 31.91 -36.41
C THR A 239 -3.58 32.61 -35.08
N PRO A 240 -2.74 32.49 -34.03
CA PRO A 240 -2.96 33.11 -32.73
C PRO A 240 -2.59 34.60 -32.74
N THR A 241 -3.50 35.45 -32.27
CA THR A 241 -3.18 36.87 -31.98
C THR A 241 -2.97 37.03 -30.48
N ALA A 242 -1.72 37.22 -30.07
CA ALA A 242 -1.34 37.55 -28.71
C ALA A 242 -1.77 38.99 -28.35
N ARG A 243 -2.24 39.21 -27.11
CA ARG A 243 -2.23 40.51 -26.42
C ARG A 243 -2.47 40.35 -24.90
N PRO A 244 -2.11 41.34 -24.06
CA PRO A 244 -1.08 41.15 -23.04
C PRO A 244 -1.60 41.28 -21.59
N ILE A 245 -0.83 40.68 -20.68
CA ILE A 245 -0.91 40.81 -19.22
C ILE A 245 -0.67 42.28 -18.83
N LYS A 246 -1.58 42.87 -18.03
CA LYS A 246 -1.32 44.08 -17.25
C LYS A 246 -1.09 43.71 -15.79
N VAL A 247 0.13 44.00 -15.31
CA VAL A 247 0.51 44.07 -13.90
C VAL A 247 0.28 45.49 -13.41
N PRO A 248 -0.22 45.71 -12.18
CA PRO A 248 0.05 46.94 -11.46
C PRO A 248 1.16 46.74 -10.42
N THR A 249 2.18 47.59 -10.55
CA THR A 249 3.25 47.86 -9.58
C THR A 249 2.84 49.11 -8.81
N GLU A 250 2.90 49.10 -7.48
CA GLU A 250 3.29 50.27 -6.68
C GLU A 250 4.06 49.85 -5.42
N ALA A 251 5.00 50.72 -5.05
CA ALA A 251 6.14 50.52 -4.18
C ALA A 251 5.88 51.03 -2.73
N PRO A 252 6.82 50.87 -1.78
CA PRO A 252 6.57 50.88 -0.34
C PRO A 252 6.75 52.26 0.31
N ALA A 253 6.12 52.45 1.47
CA ALA A 253 6.36 53.58 2.36
C ALA A 253 6.97 53.11 3.70
N SER A 254 8.03 53.81 4.09
CA SER A 254 8.85 53.77 5.30
C SER A 254 8.05 54.14 6.57
N SER A 255 8.41 53.77 7.80
CA SER A 255 9.66 54.05 8.55
C SER A 255 9.50 53.53 10.02
N PRO A 256 10.57 53.56 10.86
CA PRO A 256 10.83 52.62 11.98
C PRO A 256 10.45 53.15 13.38
N VAL A 257 10.61 52.35 14.46
CA VAL A 257 11.15 52.79 15.78
C VAL A 257 11.29 51.67 16.85
N LYS A 258 12.54 51.55 17.36
CA LYS A 258 13.06 51.22 18.72
C LYS A 258 12.87 49.83 19.40
N THR A 259 14.01 49.15 19.57
CA THR A 259 14.49 48.45 20.80
C THR A 259 15.39 49.43 21.61
N PRO A 260 15.89 49.19 22.85
CA PRO A 260 16.28 47.92 23.54
C PRO A 260 15.89 47.85 25.05
N THR A 261 16.13 46.74 25.80
CA THR A 261 17.31 46.59 26.70
C THR A 261 17.37 45.18 27.38
N LYS A 262 18.63 44.68 27.48
CA LYS A 262 19.27 43.58 28.26
C LYS A 262 18.82 43.40 29.74
N ALA A 263 19.14 42.35 30.54
CA ALA A 263 19.79 41.02 30.47
C ALA A 263 19.62 40.34 31.89
N PRO A 264 20.55 39.54 32.45
CA PRO A 264 20.64 38.08 32.49
C PRO A 264 20.57 37.47 33.92
N VAL A 265 20.43 36.14 34.08
CA VAL A 265 21.00 35.22 35.12
C VAL A 265 20.54 33.80 34.70
N GLY A 266 21.30 32.71 34.62
CA GLY A 266 22.54 32.26 35.24
C GLY A 266 22.27 30.95 36.00
N GLY A 267 22.83 29.81 35.55
CA GLY A 267 22.79 28.55 36.31
C GLY A 267 22.95 27.26 35.46
N PRO A 268 23.95 26.41 35.70
CA PRO A 268 24.16 25.14 34.99
C PRO A 268 23.36 24.02 35.67
N VAL A 269 22.47 23.35 34.93
CA VAL A 269 21.75 22.18 35.45
C VAL A 269 22.20 20.91 34.72
N LYS A 270 22.93 20.12 35.50
CA LYS A 270 23.32 18.71 35.42
C LYS A 270 22.75 17.89 34.25
N VAL A 271 23.68 17.29 33.51
CA VAL A 271 23.48 16.14 32.62
C VAL A 271 22.78 15.00 33.40
N PRO A 272 21.67 14.45 32.92
CA PRO A 272 21.13 13.23 33.50
C PRO A 272 22.01 12.03 33.15
N THR A 273 22.45 11.40 34.22
CA THR A 273 23.16 10.13 34.37
C THR A 273 22.65 9.04 33.41
N LYS A 274 23.59 8.25 32.86
CA LYS A 274 23.30 6.97 32.19
C LYS A 274 22.31 6.13 33.01
N ALA A 275 21.12 5.85 32.46
CA ALA A 275 20.21 4.84 33.00
C ALA A 275 20.74 3.41 32.70
N PRO A 276 20.38 2.40 33.52
CA PRO A 276 21.20 1.22 33.76
C PRO A 276 21.31 0.23 32.59
N VAL A 277 22.44 -0.48 32.60
CA VAL A 277 22.80 -1.61 31.76
C VAL A 277 22.15 -2.89 32.30
N GLY A 278 21.43 -3.62 31.45
CA GLY A 278 21.23 -5.08 31.56
C GLY A 278 20.15 -5.58 32.53
N GLY A 279 18.88 -5.60 32.09
CA GLY A 279 17.82 -6.41 32.70
C GLY A 279 17.03 -7.18 31.63
N PRO A 280 16.41 -8.33 31.96
CA PRO A 280 15.51 -9.04 31.04
C PRO A 280 14.36 -8.11 30.67
N GLY A 281 14.09 -7.95 29.37
CA GLY A 281 13.01 -7.11 28.91
C GLY A 281 11.65 -7.64 29.36
N CYS A 282 10.62 -6.79 29.32
CA CYS A 282 9.26 -7.16 29.65
C CYS A 282 8.26 -6.41 28.77
N CYS A 283 7.04 -6.92 28.70
CA CYS A 283 5.94 -6.25 28.03
C CYS A 283 5.35 -5.15 28.90
N SER A 284 4.95 -4.01 28.33
CA SER A 284 4.41 -2.86 29.08
C SER A 284 3.39 -2.10 28.24
N GLN A 285 2.27 -1.69 28.82
CA GLN A 285 1.30 -0.81 28.15
C GLN A 285 1.70 0.67 28.19
N ASN A 286 2.49 1.06 29.20
CA ASN A 286 2.71 2.46 29.55
C ASN A 286 4.19 2.89 29.56
N PHE A 287 5.08 2.03 29.08
CA PHE A 287 6.54 2.20 29.07
C PHE A 287 7.20 2.33 30.46
N LYS A 288 6.44 2.08 31.54
CA LYS A 288 6.93 2.20 32.93
C LYS A 288 6.83 0.88 33.69
N GLU A 289 5.66 0.24 33.66
CA GLU A 289 5.38 -0.97 34.43
C GLU A 289 5.30 -2.19 33.51
N CYS A 290 5.81 -3.33 33.98
CA CYS A 290 5.67 -4.58 33.24
C CYS A 290 4.28 -5.18 33.46
N VAL A 291 3.70 -5.74 32.40
CA VAL A 291 2.51 -6.58 32.48
C VAL A 291 2.89 -8.05 32.46
N SER A 292 2.17 -8.88 33.20
CA SER A 292 2.45 -10.33 33.31
C SER A 292 1.59 -11.20 32.39
N TRP A 293 0.50 -10.66 31.84
CA TRP A 293 -0.49 -11.41 31.05
C TRP A 293 -0.19 -11.44 29.54
N CYS A 294 0.88 -10.78 29.11
CA CYS A 294 1.19 -10.54 27.69
C CYS A 294 2.53 -11.18 27.30
N GLY A 295 2.74 -12.40 27.79
CA GLY A 295 3.97 -13.17 27.59
C GLY A 295 5.16 -12.71 28.43
N THR A 296 6.21 -13.52 28.40
CA THR A 296 7.50 -13.25 29.09
C THR A 296 8.66 -13.04 28.13
N SER A 297 8.42 -13.19 26.82
CA SER A 297 9.40 -12.96 25.75
C SER A 297 8.97 -11.81 24.83
N ARG A 298 9.94 -11.25 24.09
CA ARG A 298 9.68 -10.13 23.17
C ARG A 298 8.69 -10.51 22.08
N ASP A 299 8.82 -11.71 21.52
CA ASP A 299 7.96 -12.14 20.42
C ASP A 299 6.53 -12.40 20.90
N GLU A 300 6.35 -12.95 22.11
CA GLU A 300 5.03 -13.08 22.73
C GLU A 300 4.39 -11.72 23.01
N CYS A 301 5.16 -10.77 23.55
CA CYS A 301 4.68 -9.40 23.77
C CYS A 301 4.23 -8.71 22.48
N LEU A 302 5.02 -8.84 21.41
CA LEU A 302 4.69 -8.26 20.10
C LEU A 302 3.55 -9.00 19.38
N SER A 303 3.27 -10.25 19.76
CA SER A 303 2.20 -11.08 19.18
C SER A 303 0.93 -11.11 20.05
N CYS A 304 0.93 -10.42 21.19
CA CYS A 304 -0.14 -10.45 22.19
C CYS A 304 -1.45 -9.76 21.74
N GLY A 305 -1.43 -9.05 20.62
CA GLY A 305 -2.64 -8.45 20.03
C GLY A 305 -3.24 -7.31 20.83
N GLN A 306 -2.48 -6.68 21.73
CA GLN A 306 -2.87 -5.56 22.58
C GLN A 306 -1.90 -4.37 22.38
N ASP A 307 -2.28 -3.17 22.85
CA ASP A 307 -1.43 -1.96 22.82
C ASP A 307 -0.32 -2.03 23.89
N VAL A 308 0.65 -2.90 23.64
CA VAL A 308 1.77 -3.20 24.52
C VAL A 308 3.11 -3.06 23.80
N PHE A 309 4.16 -2.77 24.55
CA PHE A 309 5.50 -2.51 24.05
C PHE A 309 6.53 -3.29 24.85
N TRP A 310 7.54 -3.81 24.16
CA TRP A 310 8.68 -4.43 24.82
C TRP A 310 9.64 -3.35 25.34
N ILE A 311 9.80 -3.27 26.67
CA ILE A 311 10.71 -2.34 27.36
C ILE A 311 11.83 -3.10 28.07
N LYS A 312 12.90 -2.38 28.45
CA LYS A 312 14.07 -2.94 29.16
C LYS A 312 13.80 -3.10 30.67
N GLY A 313 12.68 -3.73 31.03
CA GLY A 313 12.22 -3.90 32.41
C GLY A 313 11.46 -2.69 32.98
N PRO A 314 10.94 -2.76 34.23
CA PRO A 314 10.23 -1.65 34.87
C PRO A 314 11.12 -0.41 35.00
N GLN A 315 10.56 0.76 34.76
CA GLN A 315 11.26 2.05 34.83
C GLN A 315 10.81 2.84 36.07
N THR A 316 11.73 3.60 36.67
CA THR A 316 11.46 4.51 37.80
C THR A 316 11.99 5.90 37.49
N GLY A 317 11.48 6.93 38.19
CA GLY A 317 11.92 8.32 37.98
C GLY A 317 11.43 8.98 36.69
N CYS A 318 10.38 8.44 36.06
CA CYS A 318 9.77 8.98 34.84
C CYS A 318 8.24 8.88 34.89
N VAL A 319 7.57 9.61 33.99
CA VAL A 319 6.12 9.69 33.79
C VAL A 319 5.70 8.67 32.74
N ALA A 320 4.76 7.79 33.09
CA ALA A 320 4.27 6.75 32.20
C ALA A 320 3.48 7.34 31.02
N ARG A 321 3.22 6.54 29.97
CA ARG A 321 2.27 6.89 28.91
C ARG A 321 0.94 7.29 29.55
N PHE A 322 0.35 8.36 29.03
CA PHE A 322 -0.85 9.02 29.55
C PHE A 322 -0.68 9.82 30.86
N GLY A 323 0.51 9.85 31.47
CA GLY A 323 0.78 10.70 32.62
C GLY A 323 0.96 12.17 32.24
N ASP A 324 0.59 13.07 33.16
CA ASP A 324 0.78 14.51 33.04
C ASP A 324 2.27 14.87 33.09
N CYS A 325 2.73 15.57 32.06
CA CYS A 325 4.11 16.04 31.92
C CYS A 325 4.17 17.57 31.71
N THR A 326 3.09 18.29 32.05
CA THR A 326 2.95 19.75 31.86
C THR A 326 4.13 20.51 32.46
N ASN A 327 4.55 20.13 33.67
CA ASN A 327 5.67 20.74 34.40
C ASN A 327 7.02 20.04 34.18
N ASP A 328 7.07 18.96 33.40
CA ASP A 328 8.28 18.19 33.13
C ASP A 328 8.26 17.60 31.70
N VAL A 329 8.61 18.44 30.72
CA VAL A 329 8.54 18.10 29.29
C VAL A 329 9.44 16.95 28.87
N ASN A 330 10.45 16.61 29.68
CA ASN A 330 11.38 15.51 29.43
C ASN A 330 11.14 14.34 30.41
N GLY A 331 10.09 14.41 31.21
CA GLY A 331 9.81 13.43 32.28
C GLY A 331 9.33 12.08 31.78
N CYS A 332 8.92 11.95 30.52
CA CYS A 332 8.28 10.73 30.01
C CYS A 332 9.20 9.49 29.98
N CYS A 333 8.64 8.32 30.24
CA CYS A 333 9.39 7.07 30.30
C CYS A 333 9.84 6.56 28.93
N GLY A 334 11.13 6.24 28.83
CA GLY A 334 11.74 5.64 27.63
C GLY A 334 11.88 6.63 26.46
N THR A 335 12.55 6.19 25.39
CA THR A 335 12.82 7.04 24.21
C THR A 335 11.68 7.08 23.20
N ARG A 336 10.55 6.43 23.52
CA ARG A 336 9.39 6.30 22.65
C ARG A 336 8.19 7.10 23.14
N LEU A 337 8.32 7.82 24.26
CA LEU A 337 7.31 8.75 24.75
C LEU A 337 7.82 10.18 24.63
N GLU A 338 6.94 11.07 24.17
CA GLU A 338 7.13 12.51 24.11
C GLU A 338 6.03 13.21 24.91
N CYS A 339 6.36 14.31 25.56
CA CYS A 339 5.40 15.13 26.26
C CYS A 339 4.66 16.04 25.26
N VAL A 340 3.41 15.69 24.94
CA VAL A 340 2.64 16.35 23.88
C VAL A 340 1.41 17.03 24.46
N GLY A 341 1.22 18.31 24.14
CA GLY A 341 0.08 19.13 24.54
C GLY A 341 0.37 20.62 24.38
N ASP A 342 -0.43 21.47 25.01
CA ASP A 342 -0.29 22.93 24.97
C ASP A 342 0.41 23.47 26.24
N GLN A 343 0.27 24.76 26.52
CA GLN A 343 0.86 25.38 27.73
C GLN A 343 0.06 25.13 29.02
N TYR A 344 -1.19 24.68 28.91
CA TYR A 344 -2.09 24.42 30.03
C TYR A 344 -2.12 22.95 30.42
N TYR A 345 -1.94 22.04 29.47
CA TYR A 345 -1.87 20.61 29.74
C TYR A 345 -1.03 19.86 28.70
N ARG A 346 -0.15 18.97 29.19
CA ARG A 346 0.65 18.06 28.37
C ARG A 346 0.64 16.66 28.93
N GLN A 347 0.74 15.68 28.03
CA GLN A 347 0.68 14.28 28.39
C GLN A 347 1.73 13.45 27.64
N CYS A 348 2.31 12.46 28.30
CA CYS A 348 3.24 11.54 27.65
C CYS A 348 2.52 10.64 26.64
N LYS A 349 2.86 10.80 25.36
CA LYS A 349 2.28 10.05 24.23
C LYS A 349 3.39 9.39 23.41
N VAL A 350 3.07 8.33 22.66
CA VAL A 350 4.06 7.65 21.82
C VAL A 350 4.57 8.61 20.74
N SER A 351 5.89 8.78 20.66
CA SER A 351 6.52 9.70 19.72
C SER A 351 6.24 9.28 18.27
N LYS A 352 5.76 10.22 17.47
CA LYS A 352 5.72 10.09 16.02
C LYS A 352 7.14 10.40 15.54
N GLN A 353 7.97 9.41 15.20
CA GLN A 353 9.31 9.72 14.66
C GLN A 353 9.22 10.35 13.26
N THR A 354 9.05 11.68 13.24
CA THR A 354 9.61 12.57 12.24
C THR A 354 11.09 12.78 12.53
N LYS A 355 11.88 13.04 11.49
CA LYS A 355 13.34 13.35 11.54
C LYS A 355 13.69 14.30 12.71
N ASN A 356 14.83 14.04 13.36
CA ASN A 356 15.39 14.75 14.52
C ASN A 356 15.10 16.28 14.57
N PRO A 357 14.80 16.85 15.75
CA PRO A 357 14.67 18.30 15.93
C PRO A 357 16.05 18.97 15.95
N THR A 358 16.32 19.83 14.96
CA THR A 358 17.49 20.73 14.98
C THR A 358 17.12 22.01 15.73
N MET A 359 17.90 22.35 16.75
CA MET A 359 17.83 23.62 17.48
C MET A 359 17.96 24.79 16.50
N LYS A 360 17.05 25.76 16.59
CA LYS A 360 17.02 26.98 15.77
C LYS A 360 18.21 27.89 16.10
N PRO A 361 19.11 28.22 15.15
CA PRO A 361 20.01 29.34 15.29
C PRO A 361 19.45 30.56 14.53
N THR A 362 19.45 31.68 15.22
CA THR A 362 19.20 33.03 14.73
C THR A 362 20.33 33.47 13.80
N VAL A 363 20.09 33.82 12.52
CA VAL A 363 20.99 34.75 11.81
C VAL A 363 20.29 35.57 10.71
N ASN A 364 20.68 36.85 10.66
CA ASN A 364 20.44 37.87 9.64
C ASN A 364 21.10 37.51 8.28
N PRO A 365 20.71 38.17 7.16
CA PRO A 365 21.10 37.78 5.80
C PRO A 365 22.42 38.42 5.34
N SER A 366 23.25 37.65 4.64
CA SER A 366 24.28 38.16 3.72
C SER A 366 24.64 37.07 2.69
N GLU A 367 25.11 37.54 1.53
CA GLU A 367 24.94 36.99 0.19
C GLU A 367 25.89 35.85 -0.27
N ASN A 368 25.38 35.09 -1.26
CA ASN A 368 26.07 34.35 -2.33
C ASN A 368 26.75 32.98 -2.03
N PRO A 369 26.99 32.10 -3.04
CA PRO A 369 26.44 30.75 -3.03
C PRO A 369 27.51 29.64 -3.13
N SER A 370 27.04 28.39 -3.09
CA SER A 370 27.73 27.15 -3.49
C SER A 370 28.23 26.27 -2.34
N ALA A 371 27.47 25.21 -2.03
CA ALA A 371 27.87 23.81 -2.21
C ALA A 371 26.73 22.90 -1.74
N ALA A 372 26.46 21.84 -2.50
CA ALA A 372 25.41 20.86 -2.22
C ALA A 372 25.59 20.16 -0.85
N PRO A 373 24.52 19.81 -0.12
CA PRO A 373 24.64 19.11 1.15
C PRO A 373 24.91 17.62 0.96
N SER A 374 25.82 17.11 1.80
CA SER A 374 26.31 15.72 1.86
C SER A 374 25.27 14.72 2.39
N GLU A 375 25.49 13.47 1.96
CA GLU A 375 24.66 12.26 2.03
C GLU A 375 24.11 11.87 3.40
N GLY A 376 22.86 11.40 3.39
CA GLY A 376 22.24 10.63 4.47
C GLY A 376 22.46 9.13 4.30
N SER A 377 22.41 8.40 5.42
CA SER A 377 22.57 6.95 5.57
C SER A 377 22.09 6.15 4.35
N THR A 378 23.03 5.54 3.64
CA THR A 378 22.79 4.79 2.40
C THR A 378 22.25 3.40 2.70
N VAL A 379 20.99 3.16 2.34
CA VAL A 379 20.49 1.79 2.12
C VAL A 379 21.17 1.29 0.86
N GLY A 380 21.99 0.25 0.98
CA GLY A 380 22.72 -0.33 -0.13
C GLY A 380 21.95 -1.46 -0.79
N GLU A 381 22.15 -1.62 -2.09
CA GLU A 381 21.58 -2.70 -2.89
C GLU A 381 22.70 -3.45 -3.62
N ILE A 382 22.70 -4.78 -3.54
CA ILE A 382 23.55 -5.63 -4.38
C ILE A 382 22.70 -6.57 -5.22
N LEU A 383 22.92 -6.54 -6.53
CA LEU A 383 22.36 -7.49 -7.47
C LEU A 383 23.38 -8.58 -7.83
N TYR A 384 22.96 -9.84 -7.73
CA TYR A 384 23.80 -10.99 -8.06
C TYR A 384 23.02 -11.99 -8.90
N THR A 385 23.63 -12.58 -9.93
CA THR A 385 23.00 -13.66 -10.71
C THR A 385 23.77 -14.95 -10.47
N GLY A 386 23.05 -15.98 -10.02
CA GLY A 386 23.57 -17.31 -9.77
C GLY A 386 22.91 -18.35 -10.66
N GLN A 387 23.62 -19.43 -10.93
CA GLN A 387 23.07 -20.61 -11.59
C GLN A 387 23.07 -21.80 -10.64
N MET A 388 22.00 -22.59 -10.71
CA MET A 388 21.84 -23.84 -9.99
C MET A 388 21.51 -24.95 -11.00
N THR A 389 22.14 -26.11 -10.83
CA THR A 389 21.92 -27.28 -11.70
C THR A 389 21.25 -28.39 -10.90
N LEU A 390 20.14 -28.88 -11.40
CA LEU A 390 19.43 -30.05 -10.90
C LEU A 390 19.77 -31.23 -11.80
N LYS A 391 20.42 -32.25 -11.26
CA LYS A 391 20.83 -33.42 -12.04
C LYS A 391 19.77 -34.49 -12.06
N ASP A 392 19.78 -35.35 -13.08
CA ASP A 392 18.89 -36.50 -13.19
C ASP A 392 17.40 -36.13 -13.11
N TYR A 393 17.10 -34.93 -13.60
CA TYR A 393 15.78 -34.36 -13.75
C TYR A 393 14.99 -35.09 -14.84
N ASP A 394 13.73 -35.41 -14.54
CA ASP A 394 12.85 -36.27 -15.33
C ASP A 394 12.36 -35.63 -16.65
N GLY A 395 12.65 -34.34 -16.86
CA GLY A 395 12.46 -33.63 -18.12
C GLY A 395 11.21 -32.78 -18.21
N LEU A 396 10.42 -32.66 -17.14
CA LEU A 396 9.25 -31.76 -17.10
C LEU A 396 9.68 -30.35 -16.73
N LYS A 397 9.20 -29.26 -17.33
CA LYS A 397 9.49 -27.92 -16.76
C LYS A 397 8.85 -27.79 -15.37
N LEU A 398 9.44 -27.01 -14.48
CA LEU A 398 8.79 -26.68 -13.20
C LEU A 398 7.46 -25.98 -13.49
N SER A 399 6.39 -26.38 -12.80
CA SER A 399 5.15 -25.62 -12.77
C SER A 399 5.34 -24.30 -12.03
N LYS A 400 4.43 -23.36 -12.23
CA LYS A 400 4.51 -22.04 -11.57
C LYS A 400 4.47 -22.15 -10.04
N GLU A 401 3.69 -23.10 -9.52
CA GLU A 401 3.61 -23.38 -8.10
C GLU A 401 4.93 -23.92 -7.54
N GLU A 402 5.60 -24.82 -8.27
CA GLU A 402 6.91 -25.35 -7.87
C GLU A 402 8.01 -24.29 -7.93
N GLU A 403 7.96 -23.38 -8.90
CA GLU A 403 8.83 -22.21 -8.95
C GLU A 403 8.64 -21.31 -7.71
N ASP A 404 7.40 -21.01 -7.36
CA ASP A 404 7.09 -20.10 -6.26
C ASP A 404 7.48 -20.72 -4.90
N GLN A 405 7.24 -22.02 -4.71
CA GLN A 405 7.72 -22.76 -3.54
C GLN A 405 9.25 -22.80 -3.47
N TRP A 406 9.93 -22.94 -4.61
CA TRP A 406 11.38 -22.89 -4.69
C TRP A 406 11.94 -21.52 -4.27
N ILE A 407 11.35 -20.45 -4.80
CA ILE A 407 11.70 -19.06 -4.48
C ILE A 407 11.54 -18.85 -2.96
N GLN A 408 10.37 -19.19 -2.40
CA GLN A 408 10.08 -19.02 -0.98
C GLN A 408 11.07 -19.78 -0.08
N GLY A 409 11.33 -21.06 -0.41
CA GLY A 409 12.24 -21.91 0.35
C GLY A 409 13.69 -21.40 0.36
N THR A 410 14.14 -20.87 -0.78
CA THR A 410 15.49 -20.31 -0.98
C THR A 410 15.63 -18.95 -0.29
N THR A 411 14.63 -18.08 -0.42
CA THR A 411 14.57 -16.78 0.28
C THR A 411 14.72 -16.98 1.77
N GLN A 412 13.92 -17.85 2.38
CA GLN A 412 13.97 -18.11 3.82
C GLN A 412 15.36 -18.60 4.28
N HIS A 413 16.02 -19.48 3.51
CA HIS A 413 17.34 -19.99 3.87
C HIS A 413 18.42 -18.90 3.80
N LEU A 414 18.44 -18.12 2.72
CA LEU A 414 19.39 -17.03 2.54
C LEU A 414 19.19 -15.94 3.59
N SER A 415 17.94 -15.57 3.90
CA SER A 415 17.63 -14.62 4.96
C SER A 415 18.18 -15.07 6.31
N THR A 416 18.03 -16.35 6.68
CA THR A 416 18.58 -16.87 7.94
C THR A 416 20.11 -16.85 7.96
N GLU A 417 20.78 -17.33 6.91
CA GLU A 417 22.25 -17.38 6.87
C GLU A 417 22.87 -15.96 6.85
N LEU A 418 22.22 -15.00 6.18
CA LEU A 418 22.67 -13.60 6.16
C LEU A 418 22.41 -12.89 7.49
N ALA A 419 21.22 -13.08 8.10
CA ALA A 419 20.93 -12.55 9.43
C ALA A 419 21.93 -13.04 10.50
N ASN A 420 22.33 -14.32 10.43
CA ASN A 420 23.35 -14.89 11.33
C ASN A 420 24.74 -14.27 11.12
N LYS A 421 25.03 -13.83 9.89
CA LYS A 421 26.31 -13.23 9.50
C LYS A 421 26.36 -11.72 9.69
N ASN A 422 25.23 -11.02 9.86
CA ASN A 422 25.12 -9.55 9.98
C ASN A 422 26.16 -8.93 10.92
N LYS A 423 26.44 -9.56 12.07
CA LYS A 423 27.45 -9.06 13.04
C LYS A 423 28.89 -9.10 12.54
N GLN A 424 29.23 -9.98 11.59
CA GLN A 424 30.60 -10.15 11.08
C GLN A 424 30.89 -9.30 9.85
N ILE A 425 29.87 -8.96 9.06
CA ILE A 425 29.98 -8.29 7.76
C ILE A 425 29.74 -6.78 7.83
N GLY A 426 29.46 -6.23 9.02
CA GLY A 426 29.22 -4.79 9.19
C GLY A 426 27.93 -4.26 8.55
N ALA A 427 27.03 -5.14 8.11
CA ALA A 427 25.74 -4.79 7.53
C ALA A 427 24.58 -5.35 8.35
N ASN A 428 23.51 -4.57 8.40
CA ASN A 428 22.20 -5.06 8.82
C ASN A 428 21.38 -5.44 7.59
N TYR A 429 21.37 -6.74 7.27
CA TYR A 429 20.53 -7.28 6.20
C TYR A 429 19.04 -7.04 6.49
N GLN A 430 18.32 -6.59 5.46
CA GLN A 430 16.89 -6.28 5.52
C GLN A 430 16.06 -7.36 4.81
N SER A 431 16.36 -7.63 3.53
CA SER A 431 15.60 -8.58 2.71
C SER A 431 16.38 -9.08 1.50
N VAL A 432 15.94 -10.22 0.94
CA VAL A 432 16.48 -10.82 -0.30
C VAL A 432 15.32 -11.14 -1.23
N ASP A 433 15.38 -10.61 -2.44
CA ASP A 433 14.44 -10.95 -3.51
C ASP A 433 15.10 -11.93 -4.46
N ILE A 434 14.35 -12.94 -4.91
CA ILE A 434 14.83 -13.96 -5.84
C ILE A 434 13.87 -14.04 -7.01
N ALA A 435 14.40 -13.93 -8.22
CA ALA A 435 13.65 -14.12 -9.45
C ALA A 435 14.32 -15.20 -10.30
N ILE A 436 13.56 -16.22 -10.71
CA ILE A 436 14.01 -17.15 -11.75
C ILE A 436 13.98 -16.40 -13.09
N THR A 437 15.13 -16.26 -13.73
CA THR A 437 15.27 -15.52 -14.99
C THR A 437 15.39 -16.43 -16.19
N ASN A 438 15.82 -17.68 -16.01
CA ASN A 438 15.88 -18.66 -17.08
C ASN A 438 15.84 -20.09 -16.53
N GLN A 439 15.22 -20.99 -17.29
CA GLN A 439 15.21 -22.42 -17.05
C GLN A 439 15.50 -23.16 -18.34
N LYS A 440 16.54 -23.99 -18.32
CA LYS A 440 16.94 -24.77 -19.49
C LYS A 440 17.20 -26.21 -19.12
N ILE A 441 16.51 -27.12 -19.79
CA ILE A 441 16.83 -28.55 -19.71
C ILE A 441 18.00 -28.83 -20.65
N LYS A 442 19.06 -29.45 -20.12
CA LYS A 442 20.22 -29.89 -20.88
C LYS A 442 20.51 -31.34 -20.53
N LYS A 443 20.23 -32.25 -21.45
CA LYS A 443 20.24 -33.71 -21.21
C LYS A 443 19.25 -34.08 -20.11
N LYS A 444 19.72 -34.68 -19.01
CA LYS A 444 18.93 -35.01 -17.81
C LYS A 444 19.10 -33.96 -16.70
N ASP A 445 19.62 -32.77 -17.00
CA ASP A 445 19.84 -31.75 -15.98
C ASP A 445 18.95 -30.53 -16.26
N LEU A 446 18.26 -30.01 -15.23
CA LEU A 446 17.57 -28.72 -15.28
C LEU A 446 18.49 -27.63 -14.73
N LEU A 447 18.83 -26.69 -15.61
CA LEU A 447 19.64 -25.52 -15.29
C LEU A 447 18.73 -24.34 -14.97
N ILE A 448 18.74 -23.89 -13.72
CA ILE A 448 17.98 -22.74 -13.24
C ILE A 448 18.94 -21.56 -13.09
N THR A 449 18.65 -20.46 -13.77
CA THR A 449 19.34 -19.18 -13.56
C THR A 449 18.41 -18.29 -12.74
N ALA A 450 18.93 -17.75 -11.63
CA ALA A 450 18.17 -16.87 -10.76
C ALA A 450 18.98 -15.63 -10.42
N THR A 451 18.27 -14.51 -10.32
CA THR A 451 18.81 -13.24 -9.86
C THR A 451 18.39 -13.03 -8.40
N TYR A 452 19.36 -12.67 -7.57
CA TYR A 452 19.26 -12.43 -6.14
C TYR A 452 19.55 -10.95 -5.90
N GLN A 453 18.62 -10.25 -5.27
CA GLN A 453 18.75 -8.83 -4.96
C GLN A 453 18.74 -8.66 -3.45
N LEU A 454 19.80 -8.08 -2.92
CA LEU A 454 20.03 -7.95 -1.49
C LEU A 454 19.88 -6.50 -1.05
N TYR A 455 19.12 -6.28 0.02
CA TYR A 455 19.00 -4.98 0.68
C TYR A 455 19.65 -5.03 2.05
N TYR A 456 20.48 -4.04 2.34
CA TYR A 456 21.18 -3.92 3.62
C TYR A 456 21.32 -2.46 4.03
N GLU A 457 21.50 -2.25 5.33
CA GLU A 457 21.87 -0.95 5.91
C GLU A 457 23.30 -1.00 6.44
N GLY A 458 24.05 0.06 6.19
CA GLY A 458 25.47 0.21 6.56
C GLY A 458 26.41 0.10 5.37
N GLU A 459 27.71 0.14 5.63
CA GLU A 459 28.77 -0.03 4.63
C GLU A 459 29.45 -1.40 4.80
N PRO A 460 28.83 -2.51 4.30
CA PRO A 460 29.46 -3.81 4.36
C PRO A 460 30.65 -3.90 3.44
N ASP A 461 31.56 -4.81 3.77
CA ASP A 461 32.49 -5.37 2.80
C ASP A 461 31.69 -6.13 1.73
N LEU A 462 31.51 -5.50 0.57
CA LEU A 462 30.73 -6.02 -0.55
C LEU A 462 31.29 -7.36 -1.07
N ASP A 463 32.59 -7.59 -0.94
CA ASP A 463 33.21 -8.83 -1.39
C ASP A 463 32.97 -9.96 -0.38
N GLU A 464 33.00 -9.68 0.93
CA GLU A 464 32.65 -10.65 1.96
C GLU A 464 31.14 -10.99 1.95
N LEU A 465 30.30 -9.99 1.62
CA LEU A 465 28.87 -10.18 1.42
C LEU A 465 28.60 -11.11 0.22
N LYS A 466 29.25 -10.85 -0.93
CA LYS A 466 29.18 -11.70 -2.12
C LYS A 466 29.66 -13.12 -1.83
N LYS A 467 30.81 -13.28 -1.15
CA LYS A 467 31.33 -14.59 -0.74
C LYS A 467 30.35 -15.35 0.15
N THR A 468 29.72 -14.65 1.10
CA THR A 468 28.73 -15.24 2.00
C THR A 468 27.50 -15.74 1.21
N MET A 469 26.96 -14.93 0.30
CA MET A 469 25.85 -15.37 -0.56
C MET A 469 26.23 -16.56 -1.43
N LEU A 470 27.39 -16.50 -2.11
CA LEU A 470 27.90 -17.58 -2.94
C LEU A 470 28.07 -18.89 -2.16
N LYS A 471 28.58 -18.82 -0.94
CA LYS A 471 28.74 -19.98 -0.06
C LYS A 471 27.39 -20.57 0.34
N SER A 472 26.39 -19.73 0.63
CA SER A 472 25.04 -20.18 1.01
C SER A 472 24.29 -20.81 -0.17
N ILE A 473 24.39 -20.24 -1.37
CA ILE A 473 23.86 -20.81 -2.62
C ILE A 473 24.52 -22.17 -2.91
N LYS A 474 25.84 -22.27 -2.68
CA LYS A 474 26.60 -23.51 -2.83
C LYS A 474 26.48 -24.47 -1.64
N SER A 475 25.60 -24.22 -0.67
CA SER A 475 25.51 -25.05 0.53
C SER A 475 24.72 -26.34 0.28
N LYS A 476 25.18 -27.44 0.90
CA LYS A 476 24.43 -28.72 0.92
C LYS A 476 23.11 -28.63 1.72
N LYS A 477 22.86 -27.54 2.47
CA LYS A 477 21.60 -27.33 3.18
C LYS A 477 20.49 -26.95 2.21
N LEU A 478 20.79 -26.02 1.29
CA LEU A 478 19.86 -25.61 0.25
C LEU A 478 19.46 -26.80 -0.63
N SER A 479 20.43 -27.67 -0.99
CA SER A 479 20.15 -28.90 -1.74
C SER A 479 19.24 -29.89 -1.02
N LYS A 480 19.38 -30.06 0.31
CA LYS A 480 18.51 -30.93 1.12
C LYS A 480 17.09 -30.38 1.27
N LYS A 481 16.95 -29.07 1.52
CA LYS A 481 15.63 -28.41 1.60
C LYS A 481 14.91 -28.51 0.26
N TYR A 482 15.65 -28.37 -0.83
CA TYR A 482 15.15 -28.55 -2.19
C TYR A 482 14.68 -29.98 -2.48
N ILE A 483 15.48 -31.00 -2.16
CA ILE A 483 15.08 -32.41 -2.29
C ILE A 483 13.81 -32.70 -1.46
N LYS A 484 13.65 -32.09 -0.28
CA LYS A 484 12.44 -32.24 0.52
C LYS A 484 11.20 -31.63 -0.15
N ILE A 485 11.33 -30.49 -0.82
CA ILE A 485 10.23 -29.85 -1.56
C ILE A 485 9.78 -30.76 -2.71
N LEU A 486 10.73 -31.29 -3.51
CA LEU A 486 10.41 -32.22 -4.61
C LEU A 486 9.82 -33.56 -4.14
N ASN A 487 10.20 -34.04 -2.96
CA ASN A 487 9.62 -35.28 -2.43
C ASN A 487 8.20 -35.07 -1.89
N ASN A 488 7.88 -33.87 -1.39
CA ASN A 488 6.56 -33.53 -0.87
C ASN A 488 5.51 -33.33 -1.97
N THR A 489 5.91 -33.15 -3.24
CA THR A 489 5.01 -33.05 -4.40
C THR A 489 4.65 -34.43 -5.01
N SER A 490 5.01 -35.54 -4.35
CA SER A 490 4.79 -36.90 -4.89
C SER A 490 3.42 -37.52 -4.53
N SER A 491 2.44 -37.33 -5.41
CA SER A 491 1.44 -38.38 -5.71
C SER A 491 1.51 -38.88 -7.16
N ILE A 492 2.46 -38.38 -7.98
CA ILE A 492 2.54 -38.70 -9.42
C ILE A 492 3.87 -39.36 -9.86
N PHE A 493 4.92 -39.45 -9.02
CA PHE A 493 6.21 -40.00 -9.44
C PHE A 493 6.77 -41.10 -8.53
N SER A 494 6.38 -42.35 -8.79
CA SER A 494 6.90 -43.54 -8.12
C SER A 494 8.29 -44.00 -8.62
N GLY A 495 9.14 -43.10 -9.12
CA GLY A 495 10.36 -43.47 -9.85
C GLY A 495 11.64 -42.66 -9.65
N VAL A 496 11.64 -41.57 -8.85
CA VAL A 496 12.80 -40.66 -8.80
C VAL A 496 13.84 -41.17 -7.80
N SER A 497 14.82 -41.90 -8.32
CA SER A 497 16.04 -42.31 -7.59
C SER A 497 16.90 -41.10 -7.24
N LYS A 498 17.26 -41.00 -5.95
CA LYS A 498 18.30 -40.16 -5.31
C LYS A 498 19.03 -39.17 -6.24
N THR A 499 18.41 -38.01 -6.45
CA THR A 499 18.97 -36.86 -7.15
C THR A 499 20.26 -36.36 -6.46
N LYS A 500 21.38 -36.28 -7.19
CA LYS A 500 22.64 -35.69 -6.69
C LYS A 500 22.79 -34.25 -7.17
N LEU A 501 22.61 -33.27 -6.29
CA LEU A 501 22.98 -31.88 -6.58
C LEU A 501 24.51 -31.74 -6.68
N LYS A 502 25.02 -31.21 -7.80
CA LYS A 502 26.37 -30.64 -7.91
C LYS A 502 26.24 -29.16 -8.25
N LEU A 503 26.92 -28.33 -7.47
CA LEU A 503 26.96 -26.87 -7.54
C LEU A 503 28.23 -26.37 -8.20
#